data_AF-A0A183FB42-F1
#
_entry.id   AF-A0A183FB42-F1
#
_cell.length_a   1.000
_cell.length_b   1.000
_cell.length_c   1.000
_cell.angle_alpha   90.00
_cell.angle_beta   90.00
_cell.angle_gamma   90.00
#
_symmetry.space_group_name_H-M   'P 1'
#
loop_
_entity.id
_entity.type
_entity.pdbx_description
1 polymer ?
#
loop_
_entity_poly.entity_id
_entity_poly.type
_entity_poly.pdbx_seq_one_letter_code
_entity_poly.pdbx_strand_id
1 'polypeptide(L)'
;MAANLSTGDVPGQSDITSLIDKKQTGCLNGDDSTALESLLEGANALTSDCDEQLILSFPFNQLLMKDTYGETPKILRVFSNLLKIPDFDRASSAEALRILWFTEN
;
A
#
# COMPACT_ATOMS: atom_id res chain seq x y z
N MET A 1 11.31 13.82 15.45
CA MET A 1 10.87 12.90 16.50
C MET A 1 9.96 11.90 15.81
N ALA A 2 10.49 10.76 15.35
CA ALA A 2 9.70 9.78 14.60
C ALA A 2 8.88 8.95 15.59
N ALA A 3 7.59 8.77 15.32
CA ALA A 3 6.70 7.97 16.14
C ALA A 3 7.17 6.50 16.07
N ASN A 4 7.65 5.99 17.20
CA ASN A 4 7.92 4.58 17.40
C ASN A 4 6.56 3.85 17.47
N LEU A 5 6.04 3.44 16.33
CA LEU A 5 4.85 2.59 16.26
C LEU A 5 5.27 1.13 16.55
N SER A 6 5.64 0.83 17.79
CA SER A 6 5.66 -0.56 18.25
C SER A 6 4.22 -1.01 18.44
N THR A 7 3.52 -1.33 17.35
CA THR A 7 2.27 -2.09 17.43
C THR A 7 2.65 -3.48 17.87
N GLY A 8 2.40 -3.81 19.15
CA GLY A 8 2.59 -5.17 19.64
C GLY A 8 1.84 -6.13 18.74
N ASP A 9 2.54 -7.13 18.22
CA ASP A 9 1.95 -8.16 17.37
C ASP A 9 0.69 -8.73 18.04
N VAL A 10 -0.42 -8.77 17.31
CA VAL A 10 -1.60 -9.53 17.74
C VAL A 10 -1.15 -10.99 17.90
N PRO A 11 -1.49 -11.71 18.98
CA PRO A 11 -1.08 -13.09 19.15
C PRO A 11 -1.42 -13.95 17.92
N GLY A 12 -0.39 -14.53 17.30
CA GLY A 12 -0.52 -15.33 16.07
C GLY A 12 -0.34 -14.56 14.76
N GLN A 13 -0.09 -13.25 14.82
CA GLN A 13 0.35 -12.44 13.68
C GLN A 13 1.83 -12.08 13.83
N SER A 14 2.46 -11.78 12.71
CA SER A 14 3.85 -11.31 12.69
C SER A 14 3.98 -10.26 11.61
N ASP A 15 4.77 -9.23 11.89
CA ASP A 15 5.20 -8.27 10.87
C ASP A 15 5.95 -8.99 9.72
N ILE A 16 5.44 -8.82 8.50
CA ILE A 16 6.03 -9.42 7.28
C ILE A 16 6.85 -8.43 6.45
N THR A 17 7.00 -7.19 6.91
CA THR A 17 7.73 -6.12 6.21
C THR A 17 9.16 -6.53 5.90
N SER A 18 9.80 -7.25 6.83
CA SER A 18 11.16 -7.79 6.67
C SER A 18 11.30 -8.81 5.54
N LEU A 19 10.20 -9.43 5.10
CA LEU A 19 10.21 -10.38 4.00
C LEU A 19 10.20 -9.67 2.64
N ILE A 20 9.67 -8.45 2.56
CA ILE A 20 9.48 -7.70 1.31
C ILE A 20 10.81 -7.48 0.58
N ASP A 21 10.92 -8.01 -0.65
CA ASP A 21 12.01 -7.64 -1.57
C ASP A 21 11.74 -6.23 -2.10
N LYS A 22 12.26 -5.23 -1.39
CA LYS A 22 12.09 -3.81 -1.71
C LYS A 22 12.47 -3.48 -3.16
N LYS A 23 13.47 -4.15 -3.72
CA LYS A 23 13.96 -3.92 -5.09
C LYS A 23 12.95 -4.32 -6.17
N GLN A 24 11.98 -5.15 -5.81
CA GLN A 24 10.92 -5.63 -6.70
C GLN A 24 9.55 -5.05 -6.34
N THR A 25 9.52 -4.06 -5.43
CA THR A 25 8.29 -3.31 -5.18
C THR A 25 7.98 -2.38 -6.35
N GLY A 26 6.70 -2.07 -6.52
CA GLY A 26 6.23 -1.14 -7.55
C GLY A 26 5.21 -0.17 -6.98
N CYS A 27 5.23 1.05 -7.47
CA CYS A 27 4.28 2.09 -7.11
C CYS A 27 3.81 2.79 -8.39
N LEU A 28 2.49 2.89 -8.61
CA LEU A 28 1.91 3.72 -9.65
C LEU A 28 1.25 4.95 -9.01
N ASN A 29 1.45 6.10 -9.64
CA ASN A 29 1.02 7.43 -9.17
C ASN A 29 1.64 7.86 -7.82
N GLY A 30 2.76 7.25 -7.40
CA GLY A 30 3.50 7.70 -6.22
C GLY A 30 4.30 8.97 -6.53
N ASP A 31 4.33 9.90 -5.57
CA ASP A 31 5.13 11.12 -5.64
C ASP A 31 6.62 10.79 -5.61
N ASP A 32 7.38 11.29 -6.59
CA ASP A 32 8.82 11.07 -6.73
C ASP A 32 9.63 11.56 -5.50
N SER A 33 9.09 12.49 -4.71
CA SER A 33 9.70 12.97 -3.47
C SER A 33 9.51 12.01 -2.29
N THR A 34 8.58 11.05 -2.39
CA THR A 34 8.27 10.08 -1.34
C THR A 34 8.34 8.64 -1.84
N ALA A 35 9.54 8.07 -1.89
CA ALA A 35 9.72 6.69 -2.37
C ALA A 35 8.99 5.66 -1.48
N LEU A 36 8.44 4.60 -2.10
CA LEU A 36 7.74 3.50 -1.41
C LEU A 36 8.63 2.79 -0.37
N GLU A 37 9.93 2.70 -0.61
CA GLU A 37 10.90 2.15 0.32
C GLU A 37 10.98 2.97 1.62
N SER A 38 10.82 4.30 1.51
CA SER A 38 10.82 5.18 2.68
C SER A 38 9.58 4.95 3.54
N LEU A 39 8.44 4.60 2.94
CA LEU A 39 7.25 4.16 3.68
C LEU A 39 7.51 2.85 4.42
N LEU A 40 8.09 1.85 3.75
CA LEU A 40 8.40 0.54 4.34
C LEU A 40 9.45 0.63 5.46
N GLU A 41 10.30 1.65 5.44
CA GLU A 41 11.29 1.92 6.48
C GLU A 41 10.75 2.80 7.63
N GLY A 42 9.51 3.28 7.52
CA GLY A 42 8.93 4.22 8.46
C GLY A 42 9.61 5.59 8.45
N ALA A 43 10.35 5.91 7.39
CA ALA A 43 11.11 7.14 7.25
C ALA A 43 10.23 8.32 6.78
N ASN A 44 9.33 8.07 5.81
CA ASN A 44 8.42 9.09 5.25
C ASN A 44 7.05 8.48 4.92
N ALA A 45 6.02 9.33 4.87
CA ALA A 45 4.74 8.95 4.29
C ALA A 45 4.83 8.89 2.76
N LEU A 46 4.07 7.99 2.13
CA LEU A 46 3.90 7.94 0.68
C LEU A 46 2.68 8.77 0.27
N THR A 47 2.88 9.72 -0.63
CA THR A 47 1.85 10.56 -1.23
C THR A 47 1.63 10.21 -2.69
N SER A 48 0.47 10.59 -3.22
CA SER A 48 0.18 10.48 -4.64
C SER A 48 0.61 11.74 -5.41
N ASP A 49 0.99 11.57 -6.68
CA ASP A 49 1.58 12.63 -7.50
C ASP A 49 0.52 13.46 -8.26
N CYS A 50 -0.49 12.80 -8.84
CA CYS A 50 -1.47 13.45 -9.71
C CYS A 50 -2.90 13.44 -9.14
N ASP A 51 -3.40 12.25 -8.80
CA ASP A 51 -4.74 12.03 -8.25
C ASP A 51 -4.70 11.22 -6.95
N GLU A 52 -5.85 10.98 -6.31
CA GLU A 52 -5.96 10.26 -5.04
C GLU A 52 -5.66 8.75 -5.10
N GLN A 53 -5.50 8.15 -6.28
CA GLN A 53 -5.41 6.71 -6.45
C GLN A 53 -3.95 6.25 -6.51
N LEU A 54 -3.57 5.31 -5.66
CA LEU A 54 -2.25 4.66 -5.66
C LEU A 54 -2.39 3.17 -5.89
N ILE A 55 -1.47 2.59 -6.68
CA ILE A 55 -1.29 1.13 -6.76
C ILE A 55 0.07 0.79 -6.18
N LEU A 56 0.07 -0.01 -5.11
CA LEU A 56 1.27 -0.54 -4.47
C LEU A 56 1.39 -2.03 -4.77
N SER A 57 2.54 -2.44 -5.27
CA SER A 57 2.88 -3.82 -5.57
C SER A 57 3.99 -4.29 -4.66
N PHE A 58 3.70 -5.32 -3.88
CA PHE A 58 4.70 -6.01 -3.10
C PHE A 58 4.92 -7.40 -3.70
N PRO A 59 6.18 -7.84 -3.87
CA PRO A 59 6.52 -9.18 -4.35
C PRO A 59 6.26 -10.25 -3.27
N PHE A 60 5.04 -10.26 -2.71
CA PHE A 60 4.52 -11.19 -1.71
C PHE A 60 3.09 -11.56 -2.07
N ASN A 61 2.84 -11.91 -3.33
CA ASN A 61 1.51 -12.26 -3.83
C ASN A 61 0.39 -11.28 -3.47
N GLN A 62 0.62 -10.01 -3.07
CA GLN A 62 -0.46 -9.10 -2.66
C GLN A 62 -0.23 -7.69 -3.21
N LEU A 63 -1.22 -7.19 -3.94
CA LEU A 63 -1.30 -5.86 -4.53
C LEU A 63 -2.34 -5.06 -3.76
N LEU A 64 -2.02 -3.80 -3.49
CA LEU A 64 -2.83 -2.91 -2.68
C LEU A 64 -3.20 -1.68 -3.52
N MET A 65 -4.49 -1.47 -3.77
CA MET A 65 -4.99 -0.23 -4.35
C MET A 65 -5.53 0.65 -3.23
N LYS A 66 -5.01 1.86 -3.14
CA LYS A 66 -5.24 2.81 -2.06
C LYS A 66 -5.92 4.06 -2.64
N ASP A 67 -7.09 4.42 -2.13
CA ASP A 67 -7.86 5.62 -2.52
C ASP A 67 -7.82 6.64 -1.37
N THR A 68 -7.11 7.75 -1.52
CA THR A 68 -6.91 8.74 -0.44
C THR A 68 -7.75 9.99 -0.54
N TYR A 69 -8.49 10.30 0.54
CA TYR A 69 -8.96 11.66 0.75
C TYR A 69 -8.58 12.13 2.15
N GLY A 70 -7.62 13.05 2.23
CA GLY A 70 -7.30 13.83 3.43
C GLY A 70 -6.34 13.24 4.47
N GLU A 71 -5.42 12.35 4.06
CA GLU A 71 -4.28 11.75 4.84
C GLU A 71 -4.41 10.28 5.27
N THR A 72 -5.55 9.62 5.05
CA THR A 72 -5.68 8.16 5.15
C THR A 72 -6.57 7.65 4.02
N PRO A 73 -6.27 6.47 3.44
CA PRO A 73 -7.09 5.97 2.36
C PRO A 73 -8.47 5.57 2.85
N LYS A 74 -9.52 6.07 2.20
CA LYS A 74 -10.91 5.69 2.50
C LYS A 74 -11.18 4.25 2.12
N ILE A 75 -10.61 3.82 0.99
CA ILE A 75 -10.84 2.49 0.42
C ILE A 75 -9.49 1.84 0.13
N LEU A 76 -9.37 0.57 0.52
CA LEU A 76 -8.22 -0.27 0.21
C LEU A 76 -8.70 -1.56 -0.43
N ARG A 77 -8.23 -1.83 -1.65
CA ARG A 77 -8.55 -3.07 -2.38
C ARG A 77 -7.31 -3.94 -2.43
N VAL A 78 -7.45 -5.16 -1.94
CA VAL A 78 -6.38 -6.16 -1.91
C VAL A 78 -6.60 -7.15 -3.03
N PHE A 79 -5.58 -7.31 -3.87
CA PHE A 79 -5.51 -8.32 -4.90
C PHE A 79 -4.36 -9.27 -4.58
N SER A 80 -4.41 -10.51 -5.07
CA SER A 80 -3.34 -11.47 -4.86
C SER A 80 -3.10 -12.31 -6.11
N ASN A 81 -1.94 -12.96 -6.18
CA ASN A 81 -1.59 -13.89 -7.26
C ASN A 81 -1.67 -13.27 -8.67
N LEU A 82 -1.31 -11.98 -8.81
CA LEU A 82 -1.26 -11.32 -10.11
C LEU A 82 0.12 -11.47 -10.74
N LEU A 83 0.15 -11.77 -12.04
CA LEU A 83 1.39 -11.93 -12.81
C LEU A 83 2.11 -10.59 -13.08
N LYS A 84 1.36 -9.48 -13.02
CA LYS A 84 1.81 -8.12 -13.30
C LYS A 84 0.99 -7.13 -12.49
N ILE A 85 1.56 -5.97 -12.21
CA ILE A 85 0.86 -4.82 -11.64
C ILE A 85 -0.27 -4.42 -12.62
N PRO A 86 -1.54 -4.38 -12.18
CA PRO A 86 -2.63 -3.87 -13.01
C PRO A 86 -2.51 -2.35 -13.16
N ASP A 87 -3.04 -1.83 -14.26
CA ASP A 87 -3.33 -0.40 -14.37
C ASP A 87 -4.59 -0.04 -13.55
N PHE A 88 -4.91 1.25 -13.47
CA PHE A 88 -6.04 1.77 -12.71
C PHE A 88 -7.40 1.29 -13.24
N ASP A 89 -7.56 1.14 -14.56
CA ASP A 89 -8.80 0.66 -15.17
C ASP A 89 -9.06 -0.82 -14.84
N ARG A 90 -8.01 -1.65 -14.89
CA ARG A 90 -8.12 -3.06 -14.51
C ARG A 90 -8.30 -3.23 -13.02
N ALA A 91 -7.58 -2.47 -12.20
CA ALA A 91 -7.73 -2.52 -10.76
C ALA A 91 -9.12 -2.02 -10.31
N SER A 92 -9.69 -1.03 -11.01
CA SER A 92 -11.02 -0.50 -10.70
C SER A 92 -12.14 -1.51 -11.02
N SER A 93 -12.03 -2.21 -12.16
CA SER A 93 -13.04 -3.16 -12.64
C SER A 93 -12.90 -4.59 -12.10
N ALA A 94 -11.71 -4.98 -11.63
CA ALA A 94 -11.47 -6.33 -11.13
C ALA A 94 -12.12 -6.57 -9.75
N GLU A 95 -12.57 -7.81 -9.54
CA GLU A 95 -12.98 -8.25 -8.21
C GLU A 95 -11.76 -8.32 -7.29
N ALA A 96 -11.79 -7.55 -6.21
CA ALA A 96 -10.75 -7.57 -5.19
C ALA A 96 -11.01 -8.73 -4.23
N LEU A 97 -9.95 -9.40 -3.79
CA LEU A 97 -10.06 -10.45 -2.78
C LEU A 97 -10.56 -9.91 -1.45
N ARG A 98 -10.18 -8.66 -1.16
CA ARG A 98 -10.68 -7.95 0.00
C ARG A 98 -10.81 -6.46 -0.30
N ILE A 99 -11.86 -5.87 0.26
CA ILE A 99 -12.06 -4.43 0.28
C ILE A 99 -12.15 -4.03 1.76
N LEU A 100 -11.30 -3.09 2.16
CA LEU A 100 -11.33 -2.48 3.49
C LEU A 100 -11.80 -1.03 3.34
N TRP A 101 -12.63 -0.62 4.28
CA TRP A 101 -13.17 0.73 4.36
C TRP A 101 -12.63 1.35 5.64
N PHE A 102 -11.93 2.45 5.51
CA PHE A 102 -11.45 3.22 6.65
C PHE A 102 -12.39 4.40 6.85
N THR A 103 -12.81 4.58 8.10
CA THR A 103 -13.53 5.77 8.53
C THR A 103 -12.54 6.77 9.10
N GLU A 104 -12.87 8.05 9.01
CA GLU A 104 -12.12 9.08 9.72
C GLU A 104 -12.13 8.77 11.23
N ASN A 105 -10.97 8.98 11.88
CA ASN A 105 -10.82 8.88 13.34
C ASN A 105 -11.08 10.23 13.99
#